data_AF-A0A1D2R6G2-F1
#
_entry.id   AF-A0A1D2R6G2-F1
#
_cell.length_a   1.000
_cell.length_b   1.000
_cell.length_c   1.000
_cell.angle_alpha   90.00
_cell.angle_beta   90.00
_cell.angle_gamma   90.00
#
_symmetry.space_group_name_H-M   'P 1'
#
loop_
_entity.id
_entity.type
_entity.pdbx_description
1 polymer ?
#
loop_
_entity_poly.entity_id
_entity_poly.type
_entity_poly.pdbx_seq_one_letter_code
_entity_poly.pdbx_strand_id
1 'polypeptide(L)'
;MEPNVLYMGIGLVDVVAQNVDEIKNSEYGNEMINEIKQMERNVKNGEVESVLRNIETLKAMCEEYGIVPILRGNYSREICELENEKTMELLNSLYIRIEEAIHKFE
;
A
#
# COMPACT_ATOMS: atom_id res chain seq x y z
N MET A 1 -12.63 7.07 -16.16
CA MET A 1 -11.92 7.63 -14.98
C MET A 1 -10.77 6.68 -14.72
N GLU A 2 -9.52 7.16 -14.80
CA GLU A 2 -8.37 6.29 -14.59
C GLU A 2 -8.31 5.84 -13.11
N PRO A 3 -7.87 4.59 -12.83
CA PRO A 3 -7.63 4.14 -11.48
C PRO A 3 -6.64 5.08 -10.77
N ASN A 4 -6.91 5.46 -9.51
CA ASN A 4 -6.00 6.29 -8.72
C ASN A 4 -4.94 5.44 -7.99
N VAL A 5 -3.73 5.97 -7.84
CA VAL A 5 -2.62 5.32 -7.13
C VAL A 5 -2.96 4.83 -5.71
N LEU A 6 -3.89 5.48 -4.97
CA LEU A 6 -4.35 4.98 -3.67
C LEU A 6 -5.16 3.68 -3.78
N TYR A 7 -5.92 3.48 -4.86
CA TYR A 7 -6.56 2.18 -5.11
C TYR A 7 -5.54 1.08 -5.35
N MET A 8 -4.43 1.39 -6.03
CA MET A 8 -3.30 0.47 -6.15
C MET A 8 -2.70 0.16 -4.79
N GLY A 9 -2.47 1.19 -3.96
CA GLY A 9 -1.99 1.02 -2.58
C GLY A 9 -2.88 0.08 -1.76
N ILE A 10 -4.20 0.31 -1.78
CA ILE A 10 -5.18 -0.56 -1.11
C ILE A 10 -5.04 -2.01 -1.59
N GLY A 11 -4.98 -2.22 -2.93
CA GLY A 11 -4.83 -3.55 -3.50
C GLY A 11 -3.52 -4.23 -3.14
N LEU A 12 -2.41 -3.49 -3.12
CA LEU A 12 -1.10 -4.02 -2.73
C LEU A 12 -1.08 -4.46 -1.28
N VAL A 13 -1.63 -3.64 -0.37
CA VAL A 13 -1.74 -3.98 1.05
C VAL A 13 -2.61 -5.23 1.24
N ASP A 14 -3.72 -5.35 0.51
CA ASP A 14 -4.58 -6.55 0.54
C ASP A 14 -3.84 -7.81 0.07
N VAL A 15 -3.08 -7.72 -1.03
CA VAL A 15 -2.27 -8.83 -1.55
C VAL A 15 -1.19 -9.24 -0.54
N VAL A 16 -0.49 -8.27 0.03
CA VAL A 16 0.52 -8.49 1.06
C VAL A 16 -0.10 -9.18 2.29
N ALA A 17 -1.27 -8.72 2.74
CA ALA A 17 -2.01 -9.30 3.85
C ALA A 17 -2.56 -10.72 3.56
N GLN A 18 -2.74 -11.10 2.29
CA GLN A 18 -3.16 -12.45 1.89
C GLN A 18 -2.00 -13.44 1.84
N ASN A 19 -0.77 -12.95 1.60
CA ASN A 19 0.44 -13.77 1.50
C ASN A 19 1.30 -13.69 2.77
N VAL A 20 0.69 -13.39 3.92
CA VAL A 20 1.40 -13.09 5.18
C VAL A 20 2.36 -14.20 5.61
N ASP A 21 1.97 -15.47 5.45
CA ASP A 21 2.77 -16.62 5.86
C ASP A 21 4.01 -16.79 4.96
N GLU A 22 3.85 -16.60 3.66
CA GLU A 22 4.97 -16.64 2.71
C GLU A 22 5.93 -15.48 2.96
N ILE A 23 5.38 -14.28 3.22
CA ILE A 23 6.16 -13.07 3.52
C ILE A 23 6.96 -13.27 4.81
N LYS A 24 6.32 -13.67 5.94
CA LYS A 24 6.98 -13.88 7.24
C LYS A 24 8.15 -14.87 7.16
N ASN A 25 8.09 -15.85 6.26
CA ASN A 25 9.11 -16.88 6.10
C ASN A 25 10.12 -16.60 4.97
N SER A 26 9.97 -15.48 4.25
CA SER A 26 10.90 -15.07 3.20
C SER A 26 12.06 -14.23 3.74
N GLU A 27 13.19 -14.23 3.03
CA GLU A 27 14.36 -13.41 3.39
C GLU A 27 14.07 -11.89 3.35
N TYR A 28 13.03 -11.49 2.61
CA TYR A 28 12.63 -10.10 2.42
C TYR A 28 11.39 -9.69 3.22
N GLY A 29 10.82 -10.62 4.02
CA GLY A 29 9.57 -10.40 4.74
C GLY A 29 9.60 -9.19 5.66
N ASN A 30 10.74 -9.00 6.34
CA ASN A 30 10.94 -7.88 7.25
C ASN A 30 10.91 -6.53 6.52
N GLU A 31 11.41 -6.45 5.29
CA GLU A 31 11.43 -5.20 4.50
C GLU A 31 10.01 -4.79 4.10
N MET A 32 9.21 -5.74 3.60
CA MET A 32 7.80 -5.50 3.29
C MET A 32 6.98 -5.10 4.52
N ILE A 33 7.18 -5.79 5.65
CA ILE A 33 6.48 -5.46 6.90
C ILE A 33 6.86 -4.05 7.38
N ASN A 34 8.14 -3.70 7.29
CA ASN A 34 8.61 -2.35 7.65
C ASN A 34 8.03 -1.28 6.73
N GLU A 35 7.91 -1.55 5.42
CA GLU A 35 7.29 -0.62 4.48
C GLU A 35 5.81 -0.38 4.80
N ILE A 36 5.05 -1.44 5.12
CA ILE A 36 3.65 -1.33 5.55
C ILE A 36 3.53 -0.50 6.83
N LYS A 37 4.39 -0.74 7.81
CA LYS A 37 4.44 0.05 9.07
C LYS A 37 4.86 1.50 8.85
N GLN A 38 5.75 1.76 7.90
CA GLN A 38 6.14 3.13 7.54
C GLN A 38 4.99 3.86 6.82
N MET A 39 4.29 3.16 5.92
CA MET A 39 3.10 3.69 5.25
C MET A 39 2.01 4.06 6.27
N GLU A 40 1.78 3.23 7.30
CA GLU A 40 0.85 3.52 8.40
C GLU A 40 1.15 4.89 9.06
N ARG A 41 2.42 5.12 9.41
CA ARG A 41 2.86 6.38 10.05
C ARG A 41 2.64 7.57 9.13
N ASN A 42 2.96 7.41 7.85
CA ASN A 42 2.82 8.48 6.86
C ASN A 42 1.35 8.82 6.62
N VAL A 43 0.45 7.82 6.58
CA VAL A 43 -1.00 8.06 6.49
C VAL A 43 -1.51 8.76 7.76
N LYS A 44 -1.10 8.31 8.95
CA LYS A 44 -1.47 8.95 10.24
C LYS A 44 -1.03 10.42 10.33
N ASN A 45 0.14 10.73 9.77
CA ASN A 45 0.69 12.09 9.77
C ASN A 45 0.14 12.96 8.62
N GLY A 46 -0.69 12.42 7.73
CA GLY A 46 -1.18 13.14 6.55
C GLY A 46 -0.10 13.41 5.50
N GLU A 47 0.99 12.65 5.49
CA GLU A 47 2.11 12.83 4.56
C GLU A 47 1.82 12.17 3.20
N VAL A 48 0.88 12.72 2.43
CA VAL A 48 0.38 12.13 1.18
C VAL A 48 1.51 11.75 0.21
N GLU A 49 2.46 12.65 -0.06
CA GLU A 49 3.61 12.35 -0.93
C GLU A 49 4.47 11.18 -0.43
N SER A 50 4.63 11.06 0.89
CA SER A 50 5.34 9.92 1.48
C SER A 50 4.55 8.63 1.29
N VAL A 51 3.22 8.66 1.46
CA VAL A 51 2.33 7.51 1.20
C VAL A 51 2.43 7.07 -0.26
N LEU A 52 2.44 8.00 -1.21
CA LEU A 52 2.59 7.67 -2.64
C LEU A 52 3.92 6.97 -2.93
N ARG A 53 5.03 7.46 -2.33
CA ARG A 53 6.32 6.78 -2.43
C ARG A 53 6.28 5.38 -1.82
N ASN A 54 5.62 5.21 -0.67
CA ASN A 54 5.51 3.89 -0.06
C ASN A 54 4.75 2.90 -0.96
N ILE A 55 3.69 3.35 -1.62
CA ILE A 55 2.90 2.52 -2.54
C ILE A 55 3.78 2.03 -3.71
N GLU A 56 4.65 2.89 -4.24
CA GLU A 56 5.57 2.51 -5.32
C GLU A 56 6.67 1.57 -4.86
N THR A 57 7.25 1.81 -3.68
CA THR A 57 8.22 0.89 -3.08
C THR A 57 7.59 -0.47 -2.83
N LEU A 58 6.39 -0.51 -2.25
CA LEU A 58 5.65 -1.75 -2.00
C LEU A 58 5.33 -2.50 -3.29
N LYS A 59 4.94 -1.78 -4.34
CA LYS A 59 4.73 -2.35 -5.68
C LYS A 59 6.00 -3.02 -6.19
N ALA A 60 7.13 -2.32 -6.14
CA ALA A 60 8.41 -2.85 -6.60
C ALA A 60 8.81 -4.11 -5.84
N MET A 61 8.67 -4.12 -4.51
CA MET A 61 8.94 -5.31 -3.69
C MET A 61 8.00 -6.47 -4.05
N CYS A 62 6.71 -6.22 -4.27
CA CYS A 62 5.77 -7.29 -4.69
C CYS A 62 6.16 -7.89 -6.05
N GLU A 63 6.58 -7.04 -7.00
CA GLU A 63 7.05 -7.47 -8.31
C GLU A 63 8.36 -8.27 -8.22
N GLU A 64 9.31 -7.81 -7.42
CA GLU A 64 10.61 -8.47 -7.22
C GLU A 64 10.46 -9.83 -6.53
N TYR A 65 9.60 -9.93 -5.53
CA TYR A 65 9.42 -11.17 -4.74
C TYR A 65 8.41 -12.12 -5.36
N GLY A 66 7.93 -11.84 -6.58
CA GLY A 66 7.00 -12.71 -7.30
C GLY A 66 5.61 -12.79 -6.67
N ILE A 67 5.29 -11.90 -5.74
CA ILE A 67 3.94 -11.71 -5.19
C ILE A 67 3.16 -10.93 -6.24
N VAL A 68 2.73 -11.63 -7.31
CA VAL A 68 2.12 -11.00 -8.48
C VAL A 68 0.84 -10.29 -8.06
N PRO A 69 0.81 -8.94 -8.04
CA PRO A 69 -0.44 -8.25 -7.81
C PRO A 69 -1.29 -8.44 -9.06
N ILE A 70 -2.56 -8.84 -8.93
CA ILE A 70 -3.54 -8.76 -10.03
C ILE A 70 -3.96 -7.29 -10.20
N LEU A 71 -3.00 -6.37 -10.30
CA LEU A 71 -3.21 -4.93 -10.43
C LEU A 71 -2.69 -4.50 -11.80
N ARG A 72 -3.48 -4.82 -12.83
CA ARG A 72 -3.22 -4.33 -14.20
C ARG A 72 -3.94 -3.00 -14.39
N GLY A 73 -3.20 -1.93 -14.63
CA GLY A 73 -3.76 -0.62 -14.94
C GLY A 73 -2.72 0.50 -14.88
N ASN A 74 -2.95 1.56 -15.65
CA ASN A 74 -2.23 2.83 -15.44
C ASN A 74 -2.90 3.55 -14.27
N TYR A 75 -2.17 3.71 -13.17
CA TYR A 75 -2.67 4.40 -11.99
C TYR A 75 -2.19 5.85 -11.98
N SER A 76 -3.13 6.78 -12.01
CA SER A 76 -2.81 8.21 -12.01
C SER A 76 -2.65 8.74 -10.59
N ARG A 77 -1.68 9.65 -10.42
CA ARG A 77 -1.46 10.44 -9.19
C ARG A 77 -2.33 11.71 -9.13
N GLU A 78 -2.95 12.11 -10.24
CA GLU A 78 -3.65 13.42 -10.37
C GLU A 78 -4.76 13.65 -9.33
N ILE A 79 -5.45 12.58 -8.89
CA ILE A 79 -6.49 12.71 -7.85
C ILE A 79 -5.86 13.04 -6.48
N CYS A 80 -4.63 12.61 -6.20
CA CYS A 80 -3.94 12.86 -4.92
C CYS A 80 -3.36 14.28 -4.83
N GLU A 81 -3.12 14.95 -5.95
CA GLU A 81 -2.64 16.33 -6.01
C GLU A 81 -3.74 17.34 -5.64
N LEU A 82 -4.99 16.91 -5.71
CA LEU A 82 -6.15 17.64 -5.23
C LEU A 82 -6.48 17.09 -3.85
N GLU A 83 -6.15 17.82 -2.78
CA GLU A 83 -6.61 17.56 -1.40
C GLU A 83 -8.15 17.70 -1.31
N ASN A 84 -8.86 16.78 -1.94
CA ASN A 84 -10.32 16.76 -2.03
C ASN A 84 -10.89 15.62 -1.17
N GLU A 85 -12.19 15.69 -0.93
CA GLU A 85 -12.95 14.74 -0.10
C GLU A 85 -12.68 13.28 -0.48
N LYS A 86 -12.57 13.00 -1.79
CA LYS A 86 -12.30 11.64 -2.29
C LYS A 86 -10.90 11.14 -1.96
N THR A 87 -9.89 12.01 -1.97
CA THR A 87 -8.53 11.65 -1.56
C THR A 87 -8.50 11.27 -0.08
N MET A 88 -9.23 12.00 0.78
CA MET A 88 -9.36 11.68 2.20
C MET A 88 -10.08 10.35 2.45
N GLU A 89 -11.17 10.07 1.73
CA GLU A 89 -11.87 8.79 1.79
C GLU A 89 -10.95 7.61 1.40
N LEU A 90 -10.14 7.78 0.35
CA LEU A 90 -9.20 6.77 -0.11
C LEU A 90 -8.03 6.56 0.87
N LEU A 91 -7.51 7.64 1.46
CA LEU A 91 -6.48 7.54 2.50
C LEU A 91 -7.02 6.84 3.76
N ASN A 92 -8.27 7.12 4.16
CA ASN A 92 -8.90 6.41 5.27
C ASN A 92 -9.14 4.92 4.95
N SER A 93 -9.56 4.62 3.71
CA SER A 93 -9.71 3.23 3.26
C SER A 93 -8.38 2.48 3.25
N LEU A 94 -7.31 3.13 2.78
CA LEU A 94 -5.95 2.61 2.81
C LEU A 94 -5.48 2.38 4.26
N TYR A 95 -5.73 3.33 5.16
CA TYR A 95 -5.39 3.21 6.58
C TYR A 95 -6.00 1.96 7.22
N ILE A 96 -7.30 1.73 7.01
CA ILE A 96 -8.00 0.55 7.54
C ILE A 96 -7.34 -0.75 7.04
N ARG A 97 -7.00 -0.81 5.75
CA ARG A 97 -6.30 -1.99 5.19
C ARG A 97 -4.91 -2.19 5.77
N ILE A 98 -4.17 -1.11 5.99
CA ILE A 98 -2.84 -1.18 6.60
C ILE A 98 -2.94 -1.73 8.03
N GLU A 99 -3.90 -1.26 8.83
CA GLU A 99 -4.11 -1.80 10.18
C GLU A 99 -4.45 -3.29 10.13
N GLU A 100 -5.37 -3.71 9.26
CA GLU A 100 -5.72 -5.13 9.08
C GLU A 100 -4.51 -5.99 8.68
N ALA A 101 -3.64 -5.48 7.80
CA ALA A 101 -2.42 -6.16 7.39
C ALA A 101 -1.42 -6.29 8.55
N ILE A 102 -1.20 -5.22 9.32
CA ILE A 102 -0.29 -5.22 10.48
C ILE A 102 -0.73 -6.24 11.53
N HIS A 103 -2.03 -6.32 11.85
CA HIS A 103 -2.54 -7.31 12.80
C HIS A 103 -2.29 -8.76 12.37
N LYS A 104 -2.20 -9.03 11.06
CA LYS A 104 -1.83 -10.37 10.56
C LYS A 104 -0.34 -10.64 10.67
N PHE A 105 0.49 -9.59 10.64
CA PHE A 105 1.94 -9.71 10.79
C PHE A 105 2.38 -9.97 12.23
N GLU A 106 1.58 -9.58 13.21
CA GLU A 106 1.74 -9.95 14.62
C GLU A 106 1.32 -11.41 14.88
#